data_AF-B3JNH5-F1
#
_entry.id   AF-B3JNH5-F1
#
_cell.length_a   1.000
_cell.length_b   1.000
_cell.length_c   1.000
_cell.angle_alpha   90.00
_cell.angle_beta   90.00
_cell.angle_gamma   90.00
#
_symmetry.space_group_name_H-M   'P 1'
#
loop_
_entity.id
_entity.type
_entity.pdbx_description
1 polymer ?
#
loop_
_entity_poly.entity_id
_entity_poly.type
_entity_poly.pdbx_seq_one_letter_code
_entity_poly.pdbx_strand_id
1 'polypeptide(L)'
;MKTIFNIVLGLACVAETLNAQDAKAIFQTAEPWKQETDIRADAVMVYGTVDKPNMTFEQRIESWRKRGYGIQFMTGVAWGDYQDYFLGKWDGVTDHLREGQREKNGADISHLMLFQPKALSDT
;
A
#
# COMPACT_ATOMS: atom_id res chain seq x y z
N MET A 1 4.27 41.18 45.62
CA MET A 1 3.48 40.04 45.10
C MET A 1 4.07 39.65 43.76
N LYS A 2 4.64 38.44 43.65
CA LYS A 2 5.29 37.91 42.45
C LYS A 2 4.49 36.70 42.01
N THR A 3 3.91 36.73 40.82
CA THR A 3 3.46 35.53 40.14
C THR A 3 3.74 35.70 38.66
N ILE A 4 4.85 35.12 38.22
CA ILE A 4 5.28 35.07 36.82
C ILE A 4 4.63 33.81 36.23
N PHE A 5 3.83 33.99 35.19
CA PHE A 5 3.19 32.90 34.46
C PHE A 5 4.18 32.35 33.44
N ASN A 6 4.70 31.15 33.66
CA ASN A 6 5.57 30.46 32.71
C ASN A 6 4.72 29.86 31.58
N ILE A 7 4.81 30.44 30.38
CA ILE A 7 4.27 29.82 29.16
C ILE A 7 5.32 28.81 28.67
N VAL A 8 5.05 27.52 28.87
CA VAL A 8 5.79 26.43 28.23
C VAL A 8 5.22 26.28 26.82
N LEU A 9 5.98 26.74 25.82
CA LEU A 9 5.67 26.52 24.41
C LEU A 9 6.11 25.09 24.06
N GLY A 10 5.18 24.14 24.14
CA GLY A 10 5.42 22.78 23.65
C GLY A 10 5.49 22.79 22.12
N LEU A 11 6.66 22.45 21.56
CA LEU A 11 6.77 22.06 20.16
C LEU A 11 5.97 20.77 19.95
N ALA A 12 4.70 20.88 19.57
CA ALA A 12 4.03 19.81 18.87
C ALA A 12 4.62 19.80 17.45
N CYS A 13 5.55 18.87 17.18
CA CYS A 13 5.94 18.56 15.81
C CYS A 13 4.72 17.90 15.16
N VAL A 14 3.88 18.71 14.53
CA VAL A 14 2.81 18.20 13.68
C VAL A 14 3.52 17.67 12.44
N ALA A 15 3.69 16.35 12.38
CA ALA A 15 4.06 15.71 11.13
C ALA A 15 2.87 15.91 10.17
N GLU A 16 2.95 16.95 9.35
CA GLU A 16 2.05 17.10 8.22
C GLU A 16 2.28 15.90 7.32
N THR A 17 1.30 15.00 7.28
CA THR A 17 1.30 13.90 6.31
C THR A 17 1.16 14.52 4.93
N LEU A 18 2.22 14.45 4.12
CA LEU A 18 2.16 14.88 2.72
C LEU A 18 0.99 14.18 2.04
N ASN A 19 0.15 14.97 1.37
CA ASN A 19 -0.95 14.43 0.57
C ASN A 19 -0.35 13.57 -0.54
N ALA A 20 -0.64 12.27 -0.53
CA ALA A 20 -0.08 11.32 -1.49
C ALA A 20 -0.41 11.68 -2.95
N GLN A 21 -1.44 12.51 -3.18
CA GLN A 21 -1.91 12.92 -4.50
C GLN A 21 -1.02 14.02 -5.11
N ASP A 22 -0.27 14.76 -4.29
CA ASP A 22 0.62 15.84 -4.72
C ASP A 22 2.10 15.41 -4.72
N ALA A 23 2.38 14.11 -4.51
CA ALA A 23 3.72 13.55 -4.43
C ALA A 23 4.48 13.69 -5.76
N LYS A 24 5.72 14.21 -5.71
CA LYS A 24 6.60 14.39 -6.88
C LYS A 24 7.54 13.20 -7.07
N ALA A 25 8.02 12.63 -5.96
CA ALA A 25 8.84 11.42 -5.96
C ALA A 25 8.12 10.29 -5.22
N ILE A 26 7.96 9.16 -5.91
CA ILE A 26 7.29 7.96 -5.40
C ILE A 26 8.13 6.74 -5.75
N PHE A 27 8.21 5.77 -4.84
CA PHE A 27 8.83 4.48 -5.10
C PHE A 27 7.93 3.35 -4.59
N GLN A 28 8.19 2.14 -5.09
CA GLN A 28 7.39 0.95 -4.78
C GLN A 28 8.19 0.00 -3.88
N THR A 29 7.52 -0.61 -2.90
CA THR A 29 8.14 -1.63 -2.04
C THR A 29 7.11 -2.56 -1.41
N ALA A 30 7.49 -3.81 -1.17
CA ALA A 30 6.74 -4.74 -0.31
C ALA A 30 7.28 -4.79 1.13
N GLU A 31 8.36 -4.07 1.42
CA GLU A 31 9.05 -4.11 2.71
C GLU A 31 8.54 -3.00 3.66
N PRO A 32 8.62 -3.22 4.98
CA PRO A 32 8.50 -2.12 5.93
C PRO A 32 9.63 -1.11 5.74
N TRP A 33 9.46 0.08 6.33
CA TRP A 33 10.54 1.07 6.40
C TRP A 33 11.78 0.48 7.08
N LYS A 34 12.94 0.76 6.50
CA LYS A 34 14.27 0.50 7.06
C LYS A 34 15.14 1.73 6.79
N GLN A 35 16.14 1.99 7.62
CA GLN A 35 16.98 3.18 7.47
C GLN A 35 17.72 3.19 6.12
N GLU A 36 18.10 2.01 5.63
CA GLU A 36 18.80 1.82 4.36
C GLU A 36 17.92 2.10 3.14
N THR A 37 16.59 2.08 3.31
CA THR A 37 15.61 2.35 2.26
C THR A 37 14.97 3.73 2.39
N ASP A 38 15.48 4.57 3.29
CA ASP A 38 15.00 5.94 3.46
C ASP A 38 15.58 6.87 2.39
N ILE A 39 14.91 6.92 1.24
CA ILE A 39 15.34 7.73 0.08
C ILE A 39 14.77 9.15 0.10
N ARG A 40 14.00 9.53 1.14
CA ARG A 40 13.36 10.84 1.29
C ARG A 40 12.44 11.21 0.11
N ALA A 41 11.69 10.23 -0.39
CA ALA A 41 10.62 10.45 -1.35
C ALA A 41 9.38 11.04 -0.65
N ASP A 42 8.47 11.66 -1.42
CA ASP A 42 7.25 12.29 -0.87
C ASP A 42 6.21 11.24 -0.46
N ALA A 43 6.15 10.14 -1.19
CA ALA A 43 5.24 9.03 -0.92
C ALA A 43 5.87 7.67 -1.22
N VAL A 44 5.29 6.63 -0.63
CA VAL A 44 5.61 5.23 -0.90
C VAL A 44 4.37 4.52 -1.40
N MET A 45 4.55 3.69 -2.43
CA MET A 45 3.53 2.81 -2.96
C MET A 45 3.79 1.39 -2.46
N VAL A 46 3.09 1.01 -1.39
CA VAL A 46 3.27 -0.31 -0.77
C VAL A 46 2.49 -1.36 -1.58
N TYR A 47 3.11 -2.48 -1.89
CA TYR A 47 2.47 -3.62 -2.57
C TYR A 47 2.60 -4.92 -1.76
N GLY A 48 1.75 -5.88 -2.11
CA GLY A 48 1.68 -7.20 -1.48
C GLY A 48 0.83 -7.15 -0.22
N THR A 49 -0.45 -7.50 -0.33
CA THR A 49 -1.45 -7.46 0.76
C THR A 49 -1.32 -8.58 1.78
N VAL A 50 -0.64 -9.67 1.43
CA VAL A 50 -0.46 -10.79 2.34
C VAL A 50 0.53 -10.43 3.44
N ASP A 51 0.21 -10.86 4.65
CA ASP A 51 1.07 -10.72 5.82
C ASP A 51 2.43 -11.37 5.57
N LYS A 52 3.48 -10.66 5.99
CA LYS A 52 4.83 -11.22 6.04
C LYS A 52 5.03 -11.94 7.37
N PRO A 53 6.01 -12.86 7.46
CA PRO A 53 6.36 -13.45 8.75
C PRO A 53 6.56 -12.37 9.81
N ASN A 54 5.73 -12.44 10.86
CA ASN A 54 5.72 -11.51 12.00
C ASN A 54 5.33 -10.04 11.70
N MET A 55 4.70 -9.76 10.56
CA MET A 55 4.29 -8.39 10.24
C MET A 55 3.10 -8.32 9.29
N THR A 56 2.02 -7.66 9.72
CA THR A 56 0.84 -7.47 8.87
C THR A 56 1.07 -6.43 7.77
N PHE A 57 0.22 -6.45 6.75
CA PHE A 57 0.20 -5.39 5.75
C PHE A 57 0.01 -3.99 6.34
N GLU A 58 -0.91 -3.81 7.28
CA GLU A 58 -1.17 -2.54 7.96
C GLU A 58 0.04 -2.08 8.77
N GLN A 59 0.74 -3.01 9.44
CA GLN A 59 1.96 -2.70 10.18
C GLN A 59 3.08 -2.19 9.26
N ARG A 60 3.18 -2.71 8.03
CA ARG A 60 4.10 -2.19 7.02
C ARG A 60 3.74 -0.77 6.61
N ILE A 61 2.46 -0.51 6.29
CA ILE A 61 1.99 0.85 5.97
C ILE A 61 2.32 1.82 7.11
N GLU A 62 2.01 1.42 8.35
CA GLU A 62 2.20 2.27 9.51
C GLU A 62 3.68 2.58 9.75
N SER A 63 4.58 1.65 9.41
CA SER A 63 6.02 1.89 9.49
C SER A 63 6.47 3.06 8.60
N TRP A 64 5.86 3.23 7.43
CA TRP A 64 6.14 4.36 6.53
C TRP A 64 5.42 5.63 6.96
N ARG A 65 4.14 5.50 7.36
CA ARG A 65 3.31 6.65 7.78
C ARG A 65 3.92 7.40 8.97
N LYS A 66 4.44 6.68 9.97
CA LYS A 66 5.12 7.27 11.14
C LYS A 66 6.33 8.13 10.81
N ARG A 67 6.83 8.05 9.57
CA ARG A 67 8.03 8.74 9.10
C ARG A 67 7.71 9.82 8.06
N GLY A 68 6.44 10.19 7.93
CA GLY A 68 6.01 11.34 7.12
C GLY A 68 5.76 11.04 5.64
N TYR A 69 5.87 9.78 5.21
CA TYR A 69 5.58 9.39 3.84
C TYR A 69 4.07 9.45 3.55
N GLY A 70 3.69 10.03 2.41
CA GLY A 70 2.39 9.78 1.81
C GLY A 70 2.23 8.30 1.49
N ILE A 71 1.05 7.73 1.75
CA ILE A 71 0.80 6.31 1.52
C ILE A 71 -0.03 6.13 0.25
N GLN A 72 0.52 5.37 -0.69
CA GLN A 72 -0.19 4.81 -1.82
C GLN A 72 -0.15 3.30 -1.76
N PHE A 73 -1.11 2.67 -2.43
CA PHE A 73 -1.24 1.22 -2.48
C PHE A 73 -1.30 0.75 -3.92
N MET A 74 -0.51 -0.28 -4.25
CA MET A 74 -0.56 -0.93 -5.55
C MET A 74 -1.12 -2.34 -5.40
N THR A 75 -2.20 -2.62 -6.12
CA THR A 75 -2.70 -3.97 -6.34
C THR A 75 -1.87 -4.64 -7.44
N GLY A 76 -1.05 -5.61 -7.05
CA GLY A 76 -0.22 -6.38 -7.97
C GLY A 76 -1.02 -7.46 -8.70
N VAL A 77 -1.97 -7.08 -9.56
CA VAL A 77 -2.84 -8.02 -10.30
C VAL A 77 -2.05 -9.13 -11.01
N ALA A 78 -0.86 -8.79 -11.53
CA ALA A 78 -0.05 -9.72 -12.29
C ALA A 78 0.83 -10.66 -11.43
N TRP A 79 1.00 -10.44 -10.12
CA TRP A 79 2.11 -11.06 -9.37
C TRP A 79 1.69 -12.12 -8.33
N GLY A 80 0.41 -12.51 -8.29
CA GLY A 80 -0.12 -13.52 -7.37
C GLY A 80 -0.59 -12.94 -6.03
N ASP A 81 -1.20 -13.77 -5.18
CA ASP A 81 -1.67 -13.44 -3.82
C ASP A 81 -2.83 -12.41 -3.67
N TYR A 82 -3.47 -12.01 -4.77
CA TYR A 82 -4.66 -11.14 -4.76
C TYR A 82 -5.95 -11.87 -5.15
N GLN A 83 -5.96 -13.21 -5.19
CA GLN A 83 -7.12 -13.99 -5.63
C GLN A 83 -8.37 -13.66 -4.81
N ASP A 84 -8.24 -13.48 -3.50
CA ASP A 84 -9.39 -13.17 -2.65
C ASP A 84 -10.01 -11.80 -2.95
N TYR A 85 -9.22 -10.84 -3.41
CA TYR A 85 -9.74 -9.57 -3.93
C TYR A 85 -10.43 -9.79 -5.29
N PHE A 86 -9.74 -10.40 -6.26
CA PHE A 86 -10.29 -10.58 -7.62
C PHE A 86 -11.54 -11.49 -7.68
N LEU A 87 -11.65 -12.43 -6.74
CA LEU A 87 -12.80 -13.33 -6.62
C LEU A 87 -13.89 -12.78 -5.68
N GLY A 88 -13.74 -11.55 -5.17
CA GLY A 88 -14.71 -10.91 -4.28
C GLY A 88 -14.83 -11.56 -2.90
N LYS A 89 -13.87 -12.39 -2.47
CA LYS A 89 -13.86 -12.98 -1.12
C LYS A 89 -13.50 -11.95 -0.05
N TRP A 90 -12.79 -10.89 -0.43
CA TRP A 90 -12.36 -9.81 0.48
C TRP A 90 -13.48 -8.81 0.78
N ASP A 91 -14.25 -8.38 -0.23
CA ASP A 91 -15.28 -7.32 -0.10
C ASP A 91 -16.67 -7.68 -0.65
N GLY A 92 -16.83 -8.87 -1.26
CA GLY A 92 -18.09 -9.33 -1.85
C GLY A 92 -18.34 -8.86 -3.28
N VAL A 93 -17.44 -8.11 -3.90
CA VAL A 93 -17.60 -7.60 -5.28
C VAL A 93 -16.99 -8.60 -6.27
N THR A 94 -17.81 -9.12 -7.19
CA THR A 94 -17.41 -10.22 -8.09
C THR A 94 -16.81 -9.77 -9.42
N ASP A 95 -16.73 -8.46 -9.69
CA ASP A 95 -16.38 -7.91 -11.00
C ASP A 95 -14.97 -7.31 -11.08
N HIS A 96 -14.14 -7.53 -10.05
CA HIS A 96 -12.77 -7.02 -9.98
C HIS A 96 -11.86 -7.52 -11.11
N LEU A 97 -12.19 -8.65 -11.75
CA LEU A 97 -11.43 -9.15 -12.93
C LEU A 97 -11.36 -8.13 -14.07
N ARG A 98 -12.33 -7.20 -14.17
CA ARG A 98 -12.32 -6.12 -15.17
C ARG A 98 -11.27 -5.04 -14.92
N GLU A 99 -10.72 -4.97 -13.71
CA GLU A 99 -9.64 -4.06 -13.35
C GLU A 99 -8.28 -4.55 -13.88
N GLY A 100 -8.22 -5.80 -14.33
CA GLY A 100 -7.06 -6.38 -15.00
C GLY A 100 -6.74 -5.70 -16.32
N GLN A 101 -5.47 -5.73 -16.70
CA GLN A 101 -5.01 -5.23 -17.99
C GLN A 101 -5.61 -6.06 -19.14
N ARG A 102 -5.97 -5.40 -20.24
CA ARG A 102 -6.45 -6.05 -21.47
C ARG A 102 -5.63 -5.66 -22.69
N GLU A 103 -5.50 -6.62 -23.59
CA GLU A 103 -5.06 -6.41 -24.97
C GLU A 103 -6.05 -5.50 -25.71
N LYS A 104 -5.59 -4.91 -26.82
CA LYS A 104 -6.44 -4.07 -27.68
C LYS A 104 -7.69 -4.79 -28.19
N ASN A 105 -7.63 -6.11 -28.35
CA ASN A 105 -8.76 -6.95 -28.79
C ASN A 105 -9.69 -7.36 -27.64
N GLY A 106 -9.45 -6.91 -26.41
CA GLY A 106 -10.25 -7.22 -25.23
C GLY A 106 -9.84 -8.50 -24.50
N ALA A 107 -8.80 -9.21 -24.93
CA ALA A 107 -8.29 -10.37 -24.20
C ALA A 107 -7.60 -9.93 -22.90
N ASP A 108 -7.83 -10.64 -21.80
CA ASP A 108 -7.20 -10.34 -20.52
C ASP A 108 -5.70 -10.69 -20.54
N ILE A 109 -4.88 -9.81 -19.96
CA ILE A 109 -3.45 -9.99 -19.78
C ILE A 109 -3.21 -10.33 -18.31
N SER A 110 -2.51 -11.42 -18.05
CA SER A 110 -2.02 -11.73 -16.71
C SER A 110 -0.68 -12.45 -16.75
N HIS A 111 0.08 -12.32 -15.67
CA HIS A 111 1.32 -13.03 -15.47
C HIS A 111 1.05 -14.32 -14.68
N LEU A 112 1.43 -15.44 -15.31
CA LEU A 112 1.62 -16.84 -14.90
C LEU A 112 0.73 -17.51 -13.81
N MET A 113 0.05 -16.81 -12.89
CA MET A 113 -0.59 -17.39 -11.70
C MET A 113 -2.09 -17.13 -11.54
N LEU A 114 -2.69 -16.10 -12.16
CA LEU A 114 -4.16 -15.90 -12.06
C LEU A 114 -4.97 -16.81 -12.99
N PHE A 115 -4.42 -17.19 -14.16
CA PHE A 115 -5.12 -18.03 -15.15
C PHE A 115 -4.65 -19.49 -15.17
N GLN A 116 -3.91 -19.95 -14.15
CA GLN A 116 -3.57 -21.37 -14.06
C GLN A 116 -4.85 -22.18 -13.76
N PRO A 117 -5.06 -23.34 -14.41
CA PRO A 117 -6.27 -24.16 -14.25
C PRO A 117 -6.62 -24.52 -12.80
N LYS A 118 -5.63 -24.49 -11.89
CA LYS A 118 -5.80 -24.80 -10.47
C LYS A 118 -6.53 -23.71 -9.68
N ALA A 119 -6.59 -22.47 -10.18
CA ALA A 119 -7.36 -21.39 -9.55
C ALA A 119 -8.85 -21.43 -9.92
N LEU A 120 -9.22 -22.16 -10.98
CA LEU A 120 -10.58 -22.28 -11.50
C LEU A 120 -11.20 -23.66 -11.24
N SER A 121 -10.47 -24.59 -10.62
CA SER A 121 -10.97 -25.95 -10.34
C SER A 121 -11.75 -26.08 -9.03
N ASP A 122 -11.76 -25.04 -8.19
CA ASP A 122 -12.36 -25.07 -6.86
C ASP A 122 -13.61 -24.17 -6.76
N THR A 123 -14.25 -23.88 -7.90
CA THR A 123 -15.62 -23.34 -7.96
C THR A 123 -16.64 -24.43 -8.24
#